data_AF-A0A6G1E354-F1
#
_entry.id   AF-A0A6G1E354-F1
#
_cell.length_a   1.000
_cell.length_b   1.000
_cell.length_c   1.000
_cell.angle_alpha   90.00
_cell.angle_beta   90.00
_cell.angle_gamma   90.00
#
_symmetry.space_group_name_H-M   'P 1'
#
loop_
_entity.id
_entity.type
_entity.pdbx_description
1 polymer ?
#
loop_
_entity_poly.entity_id
_entity_poly.type
_entity_poly.pdbx_seq_one_letter_code
_entity_poly.pdbx_strand_id
1 'polypeptide(L)'
;MAGHKMSAGSDGKVAWRQSAAENSHISRGPPRPLRRSLQVTHHRRVPPSAAASLPLNELAIIMQGLDPRSIANLFSDAVCIGEKIINGEECFILKLEASAATLRARSAAAFDIIHHTVWGYFSQRTGLLIQLEDSHLLRMKSGKGARRSENIFWETSMESVISDYRHIDGINIAHGGHTTVTLFRYGEGSFNHKRKLEETWTVEEADFNLYVLTQDYFLPPSDLRKDTDEQHAR
;
A
#
# COMPACT_ATOMS: atom_id res chain seq x y z
N MET A 1 14.77 -20.06 1.17
CA MET A 1 13.61 -19.19 0.92
C MET A 1 12.80 -19.10 2.20
N ALA A 2 12.58 -17.89 2.73
CA ALA A 2 11.72 -17.71 3.90
C ALA A 2 10.34 -17.22 3.42
N GLY A 3 9.45 -18.17 3.11
CA GLY A 3 8.05 -17.85 2.81
C GLY A 3 7.34 -17.38 4.07
N HIS A 4 6.61 -16.27 3.99
CA HIS A 4 5.77 -15.78 5.08
C HIS A 4 4.30 -15.86 4.65
N LYS A 5 3.49 -16.61 5.40
CA LYS A 5 2.04 -16.74 5.15
C LYS A 5 1.30 -15.55 5.77
N MET A 6 0.51 -14.88 4.94
CA MET A 6 -0.35 -13.75 5.32
C MET A 6 -1.79 -14.06 4.89
N SER A 7 -2.75 -13.70 5.72
CA SER A 7 -4.20 -13.79 5.43
C SER A 7 -4.87 -12.47 5.80
N ALA A 8 -5.91 -12.11 5.06
CA ALA A 8 -6.35 -10.73 4.94
C ALA A 8 -7.79 -10.72 4.42
N GLY A 9 -8.65 -9.85 4.96
CA GLY A 9 -10.04 -9.75 4.51
C GLY A 9 -10.75 -8.49 5.01
N SER A 10 -11.94 -8.25 4.47
CA SER A 10 -12.80 -7.13 4.85
C SER A 10 -14.25 -7.37 4.50
N ASP A 11 -15.15 -7.09 5.44
CA ASP A 11 -16.61 -7.20 5.25
C ASP A 11 -17.26 -5.87 4.83
N GLY A 12 -16.46 -4.88 4.44
CA GLY A 12 -16.89 -3.53 4.10
C GLY A 12 -17.12 -2.60 5.30
N LYS A 13 -17.10 -3.12 6.54
CA LYS A 13 -17.16 -2.35 7.80
C LYS A 13 -15.86 -2.44 8.58
N VAL A 14 -15.21 -3.59 8.53
CA VAL A 14 -14.01 -3.95 9.27
C VAL A 14 -13.05 -4.63 8.30
N ALA A 15 -11.80 -4.17 8.30
CA ALA A 15 -10.70 -4.86 7.64
C ALA A 15 -9.81 -5.54 8.68
N TRP A 16 -9.39 -6.77 8.39
CA TRP A 16 -8.59 -7.63 9.27
C TRP A 16 -7.44 -8.29 8.53
N ARG A 17 -6.48 -8.80 9.31
CA ARG A 17 -5.35 -9.57 8.81
C ARG A 17 -4.77 -10.50 9.86
N GLN A 18 -4.02 -11.49 9.40
CA GLN A 18 -3.27 -12.42 10.22
C GLN A 18 -1.94 -12.74 9.51
N SER A 19 -0.83 -12.75 10.24
CA SER A 19 0.43 -13.28 9.73
C SER A 19 1.09 -14.15 10.79
N ALA A 20 1.89 -15.12 10.36
CA ALA A 20 2.62 -16.00 11.28
C ALA A 20 3.64 -15.27 12.17
N ALA A 21 3.94 -13.99 11.88
CA ALA A 21 4.95 -13.20 12.59
C ALA A 21 4.36 -12.15 13.56
N GLU A 22 3.03 -12.03 13.67
CA GLU A 22 2.37 -10.92 14.36
C GLU A 22 1.07 -11.33 15.06
N ASN A 23 0.79 -10.75 16.23
CA ASN A 23 -0.54 -10.87 16.85
C ASN A 23 -1.56 -10.09 16.02
N SER A 24 -2.75 -10.65 15.93
CA SER A 24 -3.76 -10.32 14.95
C SER A 24 -4.50 -9.00 15.29
N HIS A 25 -4.75 -8.12 14.31
CA HIS A 25 -5.19 -6.73 14.52
C HIS A 25 -6.49 -6.40 13.75
N ILE A 26 -7.44 -5.74 14.43
CA ILE A 26 -8.72 -5.23 13.88
C ILE A 26 -8.61 -3.72 13.67
N SER A 27 -9.06 -3.21 12.51
CA SER A 27 -9.27 -1.77 12.32
C SER A 27 -10.74 -1.45 12.08
N ARG A 28 -11.31 -0.56 12.91
CA ARG A 28 -12.67 0.00 12.78
C ARG A 28 -12.56 1.49 12.48
N GLY A 29 -13.20 1.99 11.42
CA GLY A 29 -13.22 3.41 11.08
C GLY A 29 -13.91 3.71 9.74
N PRO A 30 -14.29 4.97 9.48
CA PRO A 30 -14.96 5.36 8.23
C PRO A 30 -14.11 5.01 7.00
N PRO A 31 -14.74 4.76 5.83
CA PRO A 31 -14.04 4.37 4.60
C PRO A 31 -12.95 5.39 4.26
N ARG A 32 -11.68 4.95 4.31
CA ARG A 32 -10.54 5.83 4.02
C ARG A 32 -10.56 6.18 2.52
N PRO A 33 -10.74 7.47 2.12
CA PRO A 33 -11.09 7.83 0.74
C PRO A 33 -10.05 7.53 -0.35
N LEU A 34 -8.84 7.08 -0.01
CA LEU A 34 -7.82 6.65 -0.98
C LEU A 34 -7.52 5.15 -0.93
N ARG A 35 -8.41 4.35 -0.32
CA ARG A 35 -8.33 2.88 -0.27
C ARG A 35 -9.68 2.25 -0.62
N ARG A 36 -10.20 2.51 -1.82
CA ARG A 36 -11.36 1.77 -2.35
C ARG A 36 -11.00 0.56 -3.20
N SER A 37 -9.72 0.21 -3.30
CA SER A 37 -9.29 -0.96 -4.10
C SER A 37 -8.06 -1.71 -3.58
N LEU A 38 -7.49 -1.35 -2.43
CA LEU A 38 -6.29 -2.01 -1.91
C LEU A 38 -6.35 -2.14 -0.37
N GLN A 39 -6.78 -3.29 0.12
CA GLN A 39 -6.61 -3.76 1.50
C GLN A 39 -5.76 -5.03 1.41
N VAL A 40 -4.67 -5.22 2.15
CA VAL A 40 -4.65 -5.27 3.61
C VAL A 40 -3.29 -4.86 4.23
N THR A 41 -3.36 -3.92 5.19
CA THR A 41 -2.29 -3.28 6.00
C THR A 41 -1.36 -4.24 6.77
N HIS A 42 -0.18 -3.80 7.23
CA HIS A 42 0.72 -4.41 8.27
C HIS A 42 0.89 -3.48 9.52
N HIS A 43 1.35 -3.97 10.70
CA HIS A 43 1.62 -3.21 11.94
C HIS A 43 2.19 -4.09 13.08
N ARG A 44 3.49 -3.94 13.40
CA ARG A 44 4.15 -4.59 14.57
C ARG A 44 4.27 -3.63 15.75
N ARG A 45 4.03 -4.11 16.98
CA ARG A 45 4.51 -3.49 18.23
C ARG A 45 6.03 -3.70 18.34
N VAL A 46 6.78 -2.63 18.62
CA VAL A 46 8.22 -2.64 18.94
C VAL A 46 8.39 -2.25 20.42
N PRO A 47 9.21 -2.96 21.23
CA PRO A 47 9.59 -2.51 22.58
C PRO A 47 10.46 -1.24 22.52
N PRO A 48 10.65 -0.48 23.61
CA PRO A 48 11.29 0.83 23.55
C PRO A 48 12.81 0.72 23.41
N SER A 49 13.30 0.41 22.20
CA SER A 49 14.61 0.86 21.71
C SER A 49 14.76 0.54 20.23
N ALA A 50 15.26 1.51 19.46
CA ALA A 50 15.67 1.45 18.05
C ALA A 50 14.54 1.50 16.98
N ALA A 51 14.27 2.73 16.53
CA ALA A 51 13.51 3.06 15.34
C ALA A 51 14.28 2.64 14.06
N ALA A 52 13.87 1.56 13.37
CA ALA A 52 14.47 1.20 12.07
C ALA A 52 13.63 0.26 11.15
N SER A 53 12.29 0.20 11.27
CA SER A 53 11.52 -0.85 10.56
C SER A 53 10.11 -0.44 10.08
N LEU A 54 9.96 0.74 9.47
CA LEU A 54 8.64 1.30 9.10
C LEU A 54 8.11 1.22 7.65
N PRO A 55 8.69 0.58 6.61
CA PRO A 55 8.12 0.69 5.24
C PRO A 55 7.72 -0.62 4.55
N LEU A 56 8.20 -1.79 5.00
CA LEU A 56 7.93 -3.06 4.32
C LEU A 56 6.43 -3.44 4.33
N ASN A 57 5.72 -2.81 5.24
CA ASN A 57 4.34 -3.03 5.60
C ASN A 57 3.34 -2.45 4.58
N GLU A 58 3.76 -1.50 3.76
CA GLU A 58 2.90 -0.77 2.82
C GLU A 58 2.96 -1.35 1.39
N LEU A 59 3.95 -2.20 1.12
CA LEU A 59 4.33 -2.69 -0.22
C LEU A 59 3.57 -3.94 -0.64
N ALA A 60 3.32 -4.84 0.30
CA ALA A 60 2.52 -6.04 0.08
C ALA A 60 1.04 -5.75 -0.25
N ILE A 61 0.62 -4.48 -0.15
CA ILE A 61 -0.76 -4.03 -0.30
C ILE A 61 -1.12 -3.79 -1.77
N ILE A 62 -0.15 -3.46 -2.61
CA ILE A 62 -0.40 -2.97 -3.98
C ILE A 62 -0.66 -4.13 -4.96
N MET A 63 -0.32 -5.36 -4.59
CA MET A 63 -0.41 -6.54 -5.46
C MET A 63 -1.81 -7.15 -5.61
N GLN A 64 -2.82 -6.66 -4.88
CA GLN A 64 -4.19 -7.21 -4.93
C GLN A 64 -5.16 -6.40 -5.80
N GLY A 65 -4.74 -5.25 -6.33
CA GLY A 65 -5.57 -4.36 -7.15
C GLY A 65 -5.30 -4.47 -8.63
N LEU A 66 -5.08 -5.69 -9.13
CA LEU A 66 -4.90 -5.94 -10.57
C LEU A 66 -6.23 -6.00 -11.32
N ASP A 67 -7.38 -5.91 -10.63
CA ASP A 67 -8.65 -5.78 -11.33
C ASP A 67 -8.76 -4.38 -11.97
N PRO A 68 -9.15 -4.28 -13.26
CA PRO A 68 -9.19 -3.00 -13.97
C PRO A 68 -10.09 -1.95 -13.34
N ARG A 69 -11.15 -2.35 -12.61
CA ARG A 69 -12.07 -1.41 -11.98
C ARG A 69 -11.42 -0.74 -10.77
N SER A 70 -10.67 -1.50 -9.99
CA SER A 70 -9.86 -1.00 -8.89
C SER A 70 -8.80 0.00 -9.34
N ILE A 71 -8.11 -0.30 -10.44
CA ILE A 71 -7.12 0.61 -11.04
C ILE A 71 -7.80 1.87 -11.56
N ALA A 72 -8.90 1.74 -12.31
CA ALA A 72 -9.66 2.88 -12.81
C ALA A 72 -10.18 3.78 -11.68
N ASN A 73 -10.66 3.20 -10.58
CA ASN A 73 -11.09 3.94 -9.39
C ASN A 73 -9.93 4.65 -8.69
N LEU A 74 -8.73 4.04 -8.66
CA LEU A 74 -7.55 4.67 -8.07
C LEU A 74 -7.16 5.95 -8.82
N PHE A 75 -7.27 5.92 -10.15
CA PHE A 75 -6.87 7.03 -11.02
C PHE A 75 -8.04 7.92 -11.48
N SER A 76 -9.22 7.81 -10.87
CA SER A 76 -10.42 8.57 -11.31
C SER A 76 -10.23 10.08 -11.21
N ASP A 77 -9.48 10.53 -10.21
CA ASP A 77 -9.17 11.95 -9.95
C ASP A 77 -7.73 12.32 -10.35
N ALA A 78 -7.07 11.47 -11.13
CA ALA A 78 -5.70 11.70 -11.55
C ALA A 78 -5.60 12.72 -12.70
N VAL A 79 -4.44 13.36 -12.79
CA VAL A 79 -4.13 14.29 -13.88
C VAL A 79 -3.28 13.58 -14.92
N CYS A 80 -3.65 13.70 -16.19
CA CYS A 80 -2.78 13.26 -17.29
C CYS A 80 -1.62 14.24 -17.44
N ILE A 81 -0.39 13.78 -17.27
CA ILE A 81 0.81 14.62 -17.27
C ILE A 81 1.66 14.49 -18.54
N GLY A 82 1.29 13.58 -19.45
CA GLY A 82 1.95 13.40 -20.73
C GLY A 82 2.01 11.95 -21.18
N GLU A 83 2.95 11.68 -22.08
CA GLU A 83 3.14 10.40 -22.73
C GLU A 83 4.61 9.99 -22.69
N LYS A 84 4.87 8.68 -22.67
CA LYS A 84 6.22 8.12 -22.63
C LYS A 84 6.21 6.69 -23.16
N ILE A 85 7.30 6.29 -23.82
CA ILE A 85 7.50 4.90 -24.22
C ILE A 85 8.11 4.15 -23.04
N ILE A 86 7.42 3.09 -22.57
CA ILE A 86 7.86 2.20 -21.49
C ILE A 86 7.97 0.79 -22.06
N ASN A 87 9.16 0.19 -22.00
CA ASN A 87 9.42 -1.17 -22.52
C ASN A 87 8.96 -1.41 -23.96
N GLY A 88 9.03 -0.37 -24.81
CA GLY A 88 8.58 -0.41 -26.21
C GLY A 88 7.08 -0.17 -26.42
N GLU A 89 6.29 0.03 -25.36
CA GLU A 89 4.88 0.40 -25.43
C GLU A 89 4.68 1.91 -25.26
N GLU A 90 3.94 2.53 -26.17
CA GLU A 90 3.49 3.90 -26.05
C GLU A 90 2.47 4.01 -24.90
N CYS A 91 2.81 4.79 -23.87
CA CYS A 91 1.99 4.96 -22.69
C CYS A 91 1.55 6.41 -22.49
N PHE A 92 0.35 6.63 -21.97
CA PHE A 92 -0.04 7.88 -21.32
C PHE A 92 0.17 7.76 -19.80
N ILE A 93 0.45 8.88 -19.16
CA ILE A 93 0.86 8.92 -17.75
C ILE A 93 -0.21 9.65 -16.93
N LEU A 94 -0.76 8.95 -15.95
CA LEU A 94 -1.65 9.54 -14.95
C LEU A 94 -0.89 9.72 -13.64
N LYS A 95 -0.99 10.92 -13.05
CA LYS A 95 -0.42 11.26 -11.74
C LYS A 95 -1.54 11.55 -10.75
N LEU A 96 -1.51 10.89 -9.61
CA LEU A 96 -2.34 11.16 -8.45
C LEU A 96 -1.48 11.70 -7.32
N GLU A 97 -1.88 12.82 -6.73
CA GLU A 97 -1.22 13.39 -5.56
C GLU A 97 -2.21 13.48 -4.40
N ALA A 98 -1.81 12.95 -3.23
CA ALA A 98 -2.69 12.94 -2.08
C ALA A 98 -2.95 14.35 -1.54
N SER A 99 -4.22 14.68 -1.31
CA SER A 99 -4.59 15.99 -0.75
C SER A 99 -4.02 16.19 0.66
N ALA A 100 -3.78 17.45 1.04
CA ALA A 100 -3.33 17.80 2.39
C ALA A 100 -4.26 17.27 3.50
N ALA A 101 -5.57 17.19 3.26
CA ALA A 101 -6.51 16.60 4.21
C ALA A 101 -6.24 15.10 4.40
N THR A 102 -6.01 14.36 3.32
CA THR A 102 -5.69 12.93 3.39
C THR A 102 -4.35 12.68 4.06
N LEU A 103 -3.32 13.48 3.73
CA LEU A 103 -2.01 13.38 4.35
C LEU A 103 -2.10 13.61 5.87
N ARG A 104 -2.78 14.67 6.31
CA ARG A 104 -2.97 14.96 7.75
C ARG A 104 -3.75 13.87 8.47
N ALA A 105 -4.81 13.33 7.85
CA ALA A 105 -5.61 12.26 8.44
C ALA A 105 -4.83 10.94 8.61
N ARG A 106 -3.75 10.75 7.84
CA ARG A 106 -2.88 9.56 7.91
C ARG A 106 -1.59 9.79 8.71
N SER A 107 -1.23 11.04 9.01
CA SER A 107 -0.14 11.38 9.92
C SER A 107 -0.42 10.90 11.35
N ALA A 108 0.65 10.68 12.12
CA ALA A 108 0.57 10.17 13.48
C ALA A 108 1.30 11.09 14.48
N ALA A 109 1.26 10.73 15.76
CA ALA A 109 2.00 11.45 16.80
C ALA A 109 3.53 11.42 16.56
N ALA A 110 4.03 10.35 15.94
CA ALA A 110 5.47 10.14 15.71
C ALA A 110 5.99 10.70 14.37
N PHE A 111 5.11 10.99 13.39
CA PHE A 111 5.51 11.43 12.06
C PHE A 111 4.43 12.25 11.36
N ASP A 112 4.85 13.08 10.42
CA ASP A 112 3.98 13.70 9.41
C ASP A 112 4.21 13.04 8.05
N ILE A 113 3.13 12.80 7.31
CA ILE A 113 3.21 12.50 5.88
C ILE A 113 3.30 13.82 5.14
N ILE A 114 4.39 14.01 4.39
CA ILE A 114 4.65 15.25 3.65
C ILE A 114 4.13 15.14 2.23
N HIS A 115 4.36 13.99 1.60
CA HIS A 115 4.02 13.80 0.20
C HIS A 115 3.65 12.34 -0.03
N HIS A 116 2.61 12.11 -0.81
CA HIS A 116 2.27 10.78 -1.32
C HIS A 116 1.77 10.97 -2.73
N THR A 117 2.47 10.37 -3.69
CA THR A 117 2.16 10.49 -5.09
C THR A 117 2.26 9.13 -5.75
N VAL A 118 1.31 8.87 -6.64
CA VAL A 118 1.22 7.63 -7.41
C VAL A 118 1.20 7.99 -8.89
N TRP A 119 1.97 7.26 -9.70
CA TRP A 119 1.97 7.37 -11.14
C TRP A 119 1.57 6.05 -11.76
N GLY A 120 0.66 6.10 -12.73
CA GLY A 120 0.27 4.97 -13.55
C GLY A 120 0.65 5.23 -15.00
N TYR A 121 1.34 4.26 -15.60
CA TYR A 121 1.72 4.27 -17.01
C TYR A 121 0.83 3.28 -17.74
N PHE A 122 -0.05 3.78 -18.61
CA PHE A 122 -1.07 2.98 -19.27
C PHE A 122 -0.80 2.91 -20.76
N SER A 123 -0.82 1.72 -21.35
CA SER A 123 -0.68 1.54 -22.79
C SER A 123 -1.77 2.34 -23.52
N GLN A 124 -1.38 3.19 -24.46
CA GLN A 124 -2.32 3.93 -25.29
C GLN A 124 -3.17 3.01 -26.15
N ARG A 125 -2.58 1.87 -26.57
CA ARG A 125 -3.21 0.89 -27.45
C ARG A 125 -4.28 0.05 -26.74
N THR A 126 -4.03 -0.35 -25.49
CA THR A 126 -4.90 -1.30 -24.77
C THR A 126 -5.59 -0.72 -23.54
N GLY A 127 -5.15 0.44 -23.06
CA GLY A 127 -5.59 1.02 -21.79
C GLY A 127 -5.11 0.27 -20.54
N LEU A 128 -4.29 -0.78 -20.68
CA LEU A 128 -3.80 -1.58 -19.56
C LEU A 128 -2.62 -0.90 -18.86
N LEU A 129 -2.54 -1.08 -17.54
CA LEU A 129 -1.45 -0.57 -16.72
C LEU A 129 -0.17 -1.38 -17.00
N ILE A 130 0.88 -0.71 -17.44
CA ILE A 130 2.19 -1.29 -17.75
C ILE A 130 3.15 -1.14 -16.56
N GLN A 131 3.09 0.02 -15.90
CA GLN A 131 3.95 0.33 -14.76
C GLN A 131 3.19 1.19 -13.75
N LEU A 132 3.49 0.96 -12.47
CA LEU A 132 2.98 1.72 -11.34
C LEU A 132 4.15 2.19 -10.49
N GLU A 133 4.20 3.48 -10.19
CA GLU A 133 5.16 4.05 -9.24
C GLU A 133 4.41 4.67 -8.08
N ASP A 134 4.93 4.50 -6.87
CA ASP A 134 4.44 5.15 -5.65
C ASP A 134 5.63 5.74 -4.90
N SER A 135 5.55 7.02 -4.51
CA SER A 135 6.50 7.65 -3.59
C SER A 135 5.76 8.20 -2.38
N HIS A 136 6.21 7.78 -1.20
CA HIS A 136 5.66 8.16 0.08
C HIS A 136 6.76 8.73 0.99
N LEU A 137 6.68 10.04 1.26
CA LEU A 137 7.65 10.79 2.05
C LEU A 137 7.08 11.15 3.42
N LEU A 138 7.81 10.74 4.46
CA LEU A 138 7.52 10.98 5.86
C LEU A 138 8.60 11.86 6.48
N ARG A 139 8.19 12.68 7.45
CA ARG A 139 9.10 13.36 8.38
C ARG A 139 8.81 12.94 9.80
N MET A 140 9.85 12.53 10.50
CA MET A 140 9.75 12.16 11.91
C MET A 140 9.56 13.40 12.78
N LYS A 141 8.72 13.29 13.81
CA LYS A 141 8.57 14.31 14.85
C LYS A 141 9.59 14.04 15.95
N SER A 142 10.45 15.01 16.23
CA SER A 142 11.37 14.92 17.37
C SER A 142 10.58 14.92 18.68
N GLY A 143 11.00 14.11 19.66
CA GLY A 143 10.39 14.08 21.00
C GLY A 143 10.60 15.39 21.78
N LYS A 144 9.72 15.67 22.75
CA LYS A 144 9.85 16.82 23.67
C LYS A 144 11.19 16.71 24.42
N GLY A 145 12.12 17.63 24.17
CA GLY A 145 13.41 17.73 24.85
C GLY A 145 14.66 17.59 23.96
N ALA A 146 14.52 17.29 22.67
CA ALA A 146 15.65 17.28 21.74
C ALA A 146 16.10 18.73 21.37
N ARG A 147 17.39 19.04 21.58
CA ARG A 147 18.01 20.29 21.08
C ARG A 147 17.88 20.33 19.55
N ARG A 148 17.30 21.41 19.01
CA ARG A 148 17.14 21.76 17.57
C ARG A 148 16.76 20.59 16.64
N SER A 149 15.48 20.60 16.24
CA SER A 149 14.87 19.91 15.08
C SER A 149 15.81 19.07 14.19
N GLU A 150 16.09 17.84 14.58
CA GLU A 150 16.60 16.84 13.63
C GLU A 150 15.47 16.51 12.65
N ASN A 151 15.54 17.07 11.44
CA ASN A 151 14.61 16.77 10.36
C ASN A 151 15.00 15.44 9.73
N ILE A 152 14.58 14.34 10.35
CA ILE A 152 14.77 12.99 9.81
C ILE A 152 13.61 12.66 8.87
N PHE A 153 13.95 12.30 7.64
CA PHE A 153 13.01 11.91 6.60
C PHE A 153 13.13 10.41 6.30
N TRP A 154 11.98 9.83 5.94
CA TRP A 154 11.89 8.49 5.40
C TRP A 154 11.09 8.55 4.11
N GLU A 155 11.70 8.11 3.02
CA GLU A 155 11.06 7.95 1.73
C GLU A 155 10.92 6.47 1.41
N THR A 156 9.71 6.06 1.05
CA THR A 156 9.45 4.75 0.46
C THR A 156 9.08 4.97 -0.99
N SER A 157 9.88 4.42 -1.89
CA SER A 157 9.61 4.44 -3.32
C SER A 157 9.36 3.01 -3.78
N MET A 158 8.25 2.79 -4.47
CA MET A 158 7.88 1.53 -5.10
C MET A 158 7.77 1.73 -6.60
N GLU A 159 8.22 0.73 -7.35
CA GLU A 159 8.06 0.60 -8.78
C GLU A 159 7.58 -0.82 -9.07
N SER A 160 6.43 -0.98 -9.71
CA SER A 160 5.91 -2.27 -10.18
C SER A 160 5.77 -2.24 -11.68
N VAL A 161 6.35 -3.22 -12.35
CA VAL A 161 6.09 -3.55 -13.76
C VAL A 161 5.07 -4.68 -13.79
N ILE A 162 4.02 -4.50 -14.60
CA ILE A 162 2.90 -5.44 -14.70
C ILE A 162 3.00 -6.17 -16.04
N SER A 163 2.83 -7.48 -16.00
CA SER A 163 3.00 -8.35 -17.16
C SER A 163 2.00 -9.52 -17.15
N ASP A 164 2.06 -10.33 -18.22
CA ASP A 164 1.22 -11.53 -18.38
C ASP A 164 -0.27 -11.24 -18.23
N TYR A 165 -0.78 -10.23 -18.94
CA TYR A 165 -2.22 -9.99 -18.98
C TYR A 165 -2.93 -11.11 -19.72
N ARG A 166 -3.86 -11.77 -19.02
CA ARG A 166 -4.70 -12.84 -19.55
C ARG A 166 -6.17 -12.42 -19.54
N HIS A 167 -6.91 -12.93 -20.50
CA HIS A 167 -8.32 -12.63 -20.66
C HIS A 167 -9.17 -13.65 -19.90
N ILE A 168 -9.87 -13.22 -18.87
CA ILE A 168 -10.70 -14.05 -18.00
C ILE A 168 -12.07 -13.39 -17.89
N ASP A 169 -13.12 -14.08 -18.33
CA ASP A 169 -14.52 -13.62 -18.30
C ASP A 169 -14.75 -12.21 -18.88
N GLY A 170 -14.06 -11.86 -19.97
CA GLY A 170 -14.20 -10.55 -20.60
C GLY A 170 -13.26 -9.47 -20.04
N ILE A 171 -12.45 -9.79 -19.03
CA ILE A 171 -11.61 -8.84 -18.31
C ILE A 171 -10.13 -9.23 -18.46
N ASN A 172 -9.27 -8.26 -18.75
CA ASN A 172 -7.81 -8.50 -18.78
C ASN A 172 -7.24 -8.37 -17.37
N ILE A 173 -6.63 -9.43 -16.88
CA ILE A 173 -6.03 -9.52 -15.54
C ILE A 173 -4.56 -9.85 -15.67
N ALA A 174 -3.72 -9.13 -14.95
CA ALA A 174 -2.29 -9.41 -14.94
C ALA A 174 -2.00 -10.65 -14.09
N HIS A 175 -1.24 -11.58 -14.66
CA HIS A 175 -0.81 -12.81 -14.00
C HIS A 175 0.65 -12.79 -13.60
N GLY A 176 1.36 -11.69 -13.81
CA GLY A 176 2.73 -11.58 -13.36
C GLY A 176 3.22 -10.15 -13.28
N GLY A 177 4.35 -10.00 -12.62
CA GLY A 177 5.05 -8.73 -12.59
C GLY A 177 6.25 -8.77 -11.67
N HIS A 178 6.90 -7.62 -11.60
CA HIS A 178 8.07 -7.41 -10.78
C HIS A 178 7.92 -6.09 -10.04
N THR A 179 8.08 -6.13 -8.72
CA THR A 179 8.02 -4.98 -7.85
C THR A 179 9.36 -4.77 -7.16
N THR A 180 9.90 -3.57 -7.32
CA THR A 180 11.03 -3.07 -6.56
C THR A 180 10.56 -2.05 -5.54
N VAL A 181 11.10 -2.13 -4.33
CA VAL A 181 10.86 -1.13 -3.30
C VAL A 181 12.16 -0.68 -2.69
N THR A 182 12.33 0.62 -2.64
CA THR A 182 13.40 1.28 -1.92
C THR A 182 12.85 2.00 -0.68
N LEU A 183 13.43 1.70 0.48
CA LEU A 183 13.36 2.56 1.64
C LEU A 183 14.63 3.39 1.73
N PHE A 184 14.47 4.70 1.85
CA PHE A 184 15.57 5.62 2.04
C PHE A 184 15.34 6.51 3.26
N ARG A 185 16.33 6.57 4.15
CA ARG A 185 16.36 7.47 5.30
C ARG A 185 17.46 8.50 5.09
N TYR A 186 17.15 9.77 5.30
CA TYR A 186 18.10 10.87 5.22
C TYR A 186 17.69 12.02 6.15
N GLY A 187 18.60 12.98 6.39
CA GLY A 187 18.35 14.14 7.25
C GLY A 187 19.54 14.50 8.12
N GLU A 188 19.51 15.73 8.66
CA GLU A 188 20.58 16.29 9.49
C GLU A 188 20.82 15.43 10.75
N GLY A 189 22.08 15.10 11.03
CA GLY A 189 22.46 14.25 12.16
C GLY A 189 22.22 12.75 11.97
N SER A 190 21.71 12.30 10.81
CA SER A 190 21.48 10.88 10.52
C SER A 190 22.43 10.33 9.46
N PHE A 191 22.88 9.08 9.63
CA PHE A 191 23.53 8.35 8.54
C PHE A 191 22.47 7.97 7.50
N ASN A 192 22.77 8.25 6.23
CA ASN A 192 21.92 7.82 5.13
C ASN A 192 21.82 6.30 5.13
N HIS A 193 20.59 5.78 5.17
CA HIS A 193 20.33 4.35 5.20
C HIS A 193 19.39 3.99 4.06
N LYS A 194 19.83 3.10 3.17
CA LYS A 194 19.05 2.62 2.02
C LYS A 194 18.84 1.12 2.13
N ARG A 195 17.59 0.66 2.00
CA ARG A 195 17.25 -0.76 1.83
C ARG A 195 16.46 -0.93 0.56
N LYS A 196 16.74 -2.00 -0.18
CA LYS A 196 16.00 -2.39 -1.37
C LYS A 196 15.38 -3.77 -1.14
N LEU A 197 14.12 -3.93 -1.49
CA LEU A 197 13.41 -5.20 -1.62
C LEU A 197 13.01 -5.35 -3.09
N GLU A 198 13.12 -6.57 -3.61
CA GLU A 198 12.64 -6.93 -4.93
C GLU A 198 11.76 -8.17 -4.81
N GLU A 199 10.63 -8.17 -5.50
CA GLU A 199 9.65 -9.25 -5.52
C GLU A 199 9.20 -9.50 -6.95
N THR A 200 9.24 -10.75 -7.39
CA THR A 200 8.58 -11.19 -8.61
C THR A 200 7.37 -12.01 -8.20
N TRP A 201 6.21 -11.66 -8.73
CA TRP A 201 4.94 -12.28 -8.38
C TRP A 201 4.30 -12.90 -9.62
N THR A 202 3.53 -13.96 -9.39
CA THR A 202 2.79 -14.68 -10.41
C THR A 202 1.42 -15.07 -9.85
N VAL A 203 0.38 -14.99 -10.68
CA VAL A 203 -0.97 -15.45 -10.37
C VAL A 203 -1.25 -16.68 -11.21
N GLU A 204 -1.48 -17.81 -10.54
CA GLU A 204 -1.78 -19.07 -11.22
C GLU A 204 -3.22 -19.08 -11.73
N GLU A 205 -4.16 -18.70 -10.86
CA GLU A 205 -5.60 -18.74 -11.11
C GLU A 205 -6.25 -17.43 -10.66
N ALA A 206 -7.22 -16.96 -11.45
CA ALA A 206 -8.06 -15.82 -11.13
C ALA A 206 -9.47 -16.10 -11.62
N ASP A 207 -10.45 -15.91 -10.75
CA ASP A 207 -11.87 -16.15 -11.03
C ASP A 207 -12.72 -15.02 -10.47
N PHE A 208 -13.86 -14.78 -11.12
CA PHE A 208 -14.82 -13.77 -10.70
C PHE A 208 -16.11 -14.40 -10.18
N ASN A 209 -16.78 -13.68 -9.28
CA ASN A 209 -18.13 -14.02 -8.82
C ASN A 209 -18.28 -15.47 -8.34
N LEU A 210 -17.25 -15.99 -7.66
CA LEU A 210 -17.26 -17.33 -7.09
C LEU A 210 -18.46 -17.50 -6.15
N TYR A 211 -19.45 -18.27 -6.60
CA TYR A 211 -20.74 -18.46 -5.89
C TYR A 211 -20.59 -19.08 -4.49
N VAL A 212 -19.45 -19.74 -4.22
CA VAL A 212 -19.12 -20.36 -2.94
C VAL A 212 -18.65 -19.33 -1.91
N LEU A 213 -18.18 -18.15 -2.35
CA LEU A 213 -17.71 -17.10 -1.44
C LEU A 213 -18.90 -16.33 -0.86
N THR A 214 -19.34 -16.73 0.34
CA THR A 214 -20.29 -15.96 1.15
C THR A 214 -19.57 -14.88 1.96
N GLN A 215 -20.34 -13.96 2.57
CA GLN A 215 -19.78 -12.92 3.45
C GLN A 215 -18.96 -13.50 4.62
N ASP A 216 -19.20 -14.75 5.00
CA ASP A 216 -18.51 -15.44 6.09
C ASP A 216 -17.01 -15.63 5.81
N TYR A 217 -16.61 -15.76 4.55
CA TYR A 217 -15.21 -15.87 4.14
C TYR A 217 -14.42 -14.58 4.36
N PHE A 218 -15.14 -13.47 4.51
CA PHE A 218 -14.56 -12.15 4.74
C PHE A 218 -14.67 -11.70 6.20
N LEU A 219 -15.20 -12.56 7.08
CA LEU A 219 -15.24 -12.28 8.51
C LEU A 219 -13.84 -12.43 9.14
N PRO A 220 -13.51 -11.61 10.14
CA PRO A 220 -12.29 -11.78 10.90
C PRO A 220 -12.23 -13.16 11.57
N PRO A 221 -11.05 -13.79 11.66
CA PRO A 221 -10.85 -15.00 12.44
C PRO A 221 -11.41 -14.88 13.86
N SER A 222 -12.00 -15.95 14.39
CA SER A 222 -12.69 -15.93 15.69
C SER A 222 -11.78 -15.57 16.88
N ASP A 223 -10.47 -15.78 16.74
CA ASP A 223 -9.41 -15.49 17.72
C ASP A 223 -8.90 -14.04 17.69
N LEU A 224 -9.43 -13.21 16.77
CA LEU A 224 -9.03 -11.82 16.59
C LEU A 224 -9.53 -10.96 17.77
N ARG A 225 -8.61 -10.51 18.63
CA ARG A 225 -8.95 -9.67 19.81
C ARG A 225 -9.50 -8.32 19.33
N LYS A 226 -10.70 -7.97 19.78
CA LYS A 226 -11.25 -6.62 19.65
C LYS A 226 -10.50 -5.73 20.64
N ASP A 227 -9.84 -4.68 20.15
CA ASP A 227 -9.36 -3.61 21.02
C ASP A 227 -10.62 -2.94 21.60
N THR A 228 -10.90 -3.22 22.87
CA THR A 228 -11.97 -2.57 23.63
C THR A 228 -11.47 -1.18 24.01
N ASP A 229 -11.71 -0.19 23.16
CA ASP A 229 -11.67 1.21 23.59
C ASP A 229 -12.93 1.45 24.45
N GLU A 230 -12.84 1.09 25.73
CA GLU A 230 -13.82 1.52 26.73
C GLU A 230 -13.72 3.04 26.86
N GLN A 231 -14.73 3.71 26.29
CA GLN A 231 -15.14 5.05 26.68
C GLN A 231 -15.45 5.05 28.18
N HIS A 232 -14.46 5.36 29.02
CA HIS A 232 -14.73 5.98 30.31
C HIS A 232 -15.09 7.44 30.07
N ALA A 233 -16.33 7.65 29.63
CA ALA A 233 -17.06 8.89 29.87
C ALA A 233 -17.82 8.72 31.19
N ARG A 234 -17.26 9.27 32.27
CA ARG A 234 -18.02 9.81 33.40
C ARG A 234 -17.37 11.11 33.82
#